data_AF-A0A6N7XII7-F1
#
_entry.id   AF-A0A6N7XII7-F1
#
_cell.length_a   1.000
_cell.length_b   1.000
_cell.length_c   1.000
_cell.angle_alpha   90.00
_cell.angle_beta   90.00
_cell.angle_gamma   90.00
#
_symmetry.space_group_name_H-M   'P 1'
#
loop_
_entity.id
_entity.type
_entity.pdbx_description
1 polymer ?
#
loop_
_entity_poly.entity_id
_entity_poly.type
_entity_poly.pdbx_seq_one_letter_code
_entity_poly.pdbx_strand_id
1 'polypeptide(L)'
;MFTEEELSAIDTKYFSVIVANEYDVTLMSKNTGHVWYMHSADLPDRDLVILFHKHHASDPYHNHARCGSLKKAIRDIKSHDAFQLNGRKPVYRRR
;
A
#
# COMPACT_ATOMS: atom_id res chain seq x y z
N MET A 1 14.27 5.25 -0.11
CA MET A 1 13.84 5.24 1.32
C MET A 1 12.67 6.18 1.48
N PHE A 2 11.76 5.89 2.40
CA PHE A 2 10.64 6.78 2.73
C PHE A 2 11.09 7.90 3.66
N THR A 3 10.67 9.13 3.36
CA THR A 3 10.98 10.27 4.23
C THR A 3 9.99 10.38 5.39
N GLU A 4 10.36 11.10 6.45
CA GLU A 4 9.46 11.36 7.57
C GLU A 4 8.18 12.11 7.13
N GLU A 5 8.28 12.99 6.13
CA GLU A 5 7.13 13.68 5.54
C GLU A 5 6.19 12.70 4.82
N GLU A 6 6.73 11.72 4.09
CA GLU A 6 5.93 10.70 3.44
C GLU A 6 5.22 9.79 4.46
N LEU A 7 5.93 9.38 5.51
CA LEU A 7 5.39 8.52 6.57
C LEU A 7 4.31 9.25 7.39
N SER A 8 4.54 10.52 7.74
CA SER A 8 3.56 11.34 8.46
C SER A 8 2.33 11.70 7.62
N ALA A 9 2.43 11.67 6.29
CA ALA A 9 1.31 11.86 5.38
C ALA A 9 0.37 10.65 5.26
N ILE A 10 0.68 9.51 5.91
CA ILE A 10 -0.19 8.33 5.90
C ILE A 10 -1.51 8.65 6.60
N ASP A 11 -2.62 8.43 5.88
CA ASP A 11 -3.98 8.65 6.35
C ASP A 11 -4.38 7.60 7.40
N THR A 12 -4.17 7.91 8.67
CA THR A 12 -4.50 7.05 9.82
C THR A 12 -6.00 6.90 10.05
N LYS A 13 -6.85 7.69 9.39
CA LYS A 13 -8.30 7.46 9.39
C LYS A 13 -8.65 6.30 8.45
N TYR A 14 -7.98 6.19 7.32
CA TYR A 14 -8.18 5.13 6.34
C TYR A 14 -7.44 3.83 6.71
N PHE A 15 -6.22 3.95 7.24
CA PHE A 15 -5.35 2.81 7.56
C PHE A 15 -5.12 2.66 9.06
N SER A 16 -5.00 1.42 9.51
CA SER A 16 -4.29 1.11 10.75
C SER A 16 -2.82 0.90 10.41
N VAL A 17 -1.95 1.72 10.99
CA VAL A 17 -0.50 1.62 10.79
C VAL A 17 0.05 0.58 11.77
N ILE A 18 0.73 -0.45 11.26
CA ILE A 18 1.34 -1.52 12.06
C ILE A 18 2.85 -1.29 12.17
N VAL A 19 3.50 -1.03 11.04
CA VAL A 19 4.91 -0.67 10.96
C VAL A 19 5.03 0.53 10.01
N ALA A 20 5.84 1.51 10.37
CA ALA A 20 6.21 2.61 9.48
C ALA A 20 7.63 3.06 9.83
N ASN A 21 8.57 2.75 8.95
CA ASN A 21 9.93 3.27 8.98
C ASN A 21 10.40 3.56 7.54
N GLU A 22 11.64 4.00 7.42
CA GLU A 22 12.27 4.44 6.17
C GLU A 22 12.41 3.36 5.07
N TYR A 23 12.32 2.08 5.41
CA TYR A 23 12.40 0.97 4.46
C TYR A 23 11.07 0.23 4.33
N ASP A 24 10.37 0.04 5.45
CA ASP A 24 9.25 -0.87 5.57
C ASP A 24 8.03 -0.18 6.15
N VAL A 25 6.92 -0.33 5.45
CA VAL A 25 5.62 0.16 5.90
C VAL A 25 4.61 -0.98 5.78
N THR A 26 3.98 -1.32 6.91
CA THR A 26 2.89 -2.30 6.98
C THR A 26 1.62 -1.59 7.41
N LEU A 27 0.59 -1.66 6.55
CA LEU A 27 -0.71 -1.05 6.76
C LEU A 27 -1.81 -2.10 6.70
N MET A 28 -2.85 -1.90 7.48
CA MET A 28 -4.12 -2.61 7.30
C MET A 28 -5.18 -1.61 6.84
N SER A 29 -5.85 -1.89 5.73
CA SER A 29 -6.99 -1.08 5.31
C SER A 29 -8.16 -1.31 6.27
N LYS A 30 -8.71 -0.22 6.83
CA LYS A 30 -9.89 -0.33 7.70
C LYS A 30 -11.17 -0.63 6.91
N ASN A 31 -11.16 -0.45 5.58
CA ASN A 31 -12.34 -0.68 4.74
C ASN A 31 -12.47 -2.14 4.30
N THR A 32 -11.35 -2.83 4.10
CA THR A 32 -11.33 -4.21 3.59
C THR A 32 -10.72 -5.21 4.57
N GLY A 33 -10.01 -4.75 5.61
CA GLY A 33 -9.26 -5.61 6.53
C GLY A 33 -7.98 -6.20 5.93
N HIS A 34 -7.70 -5.93 4.66
CA HIS A 34 -6.53 -6.44 3.97
C HIS A 34 -5.24 -5.84 4.52
N VAL A 35 -4.19 -6.65 4.56
CA VAL A 35 -2.87 -6.25 5.06
C VAL A 35 -1.93 -6.05 3.89
N TRP A 36 -1.26 -4.89 3.91
CA TRP A 36 -0.37 -4.41 2.88
C TRP A 36 1.02 -4.22 3.47
N TYR A 37 2.02 -4.73 2.78
CA TYR A 37 3.42 -4.54 3.11
C TYR A 37 4.12 -3.85 1.93
N MET A 38 4.79 -2.75 2.23
CA MET A 38 5.50 -1.92 1.27
C MET A 38 6.97 -1.89 1.67
N HIS A 39 7.83 -2.30 0.74
CA HIS A 39 9.28 -2.28 0.94
C HIS A 39 9.91 -1.31 -0.05
N SER A 40 10.59 -0.28 0.45
CA SER A 40 11.46 0.60 -0.31
C SER A 40 12.79 -0.12 -0.58
N ALA A 41 12.95 -0.65 -1.78
CA ALA A 41 14.22 -1.24 -2.20
C ALA A 41 15.26 -0.15 -2.39
N ASP A 42 16.41 -0.33 -1.75
CA ASP A 42 17.53 0.60 -1.85
C ASP A 42 18.25 0.40 -3.19
N LEU A 43 18.02 1.30 -4.14
CA LEU A 43 18.60 1.25 -5.47
C LEU A 43 19.29 2.59 -5.76
N PRO A 44 20.53 2.59 -6.29
CA PRO A 44 21.32 3.82 -6.46
C PRO A 44 20.66 4.89 -7.34
N ASP A 45 19.90 4.48 -8.35
CA ASP A 45 19.45 5.36 -9.44
C ASP A 45 17.93 5.55 -9.50
N ARG A 46 17.16 4.91 -8.60
CA ARG A 46 15.69 4.98 -8.64
C ARG A 46 15.03 4.60 -7.33
N ASP A 47 13.91 5.25 -7.05
CA ASP A 47 12.98 4.78 -6.03
C ASP A 47 12.19 3.57 -6.54
N LEU A 48 12.22 2.48 -5.79
CA LEU A 48 11.42 1.30 -6.06
C LEU A 48 10.71 0.85 -4.78
N VAL A 49 9.40 0.85 -4.82
CA VAL A 49 8.54 0.30 -3.77
C VAL A 49 7.91 -0.99 -4.27
N ILE A 50 8.14 -2.08 -3.53
CA ILE A 50 7.55 -3.38 -3.79
C ILE A 50 6.34 -3.55 -2.88
N LEU A 51 5.18 -3.83 -3.47
CA LEU A 51 3.91 -3.96 -2.77
C LEU A 51 3.55 -5.43 -2.66
N PHE A 52 3.40 -5.89 -1.42
CA PHE A 52 2.87 -7.17 -1.07
C PHE A 52 1.52 -7.01 -0.38
N HIS A 53 0.69 -8.03 -0.51
CA HIS A 53 -0.66 -8.01 -0.01
C HIS A 53 -1.10 -9.39 0.48
N LYS A 54 -2.01 -9.39 1.46
CA LYS A 54 -2.76 -10.58 1.88
C LYS A 54 -4.16 -10.18 2.34
N HIS A 55 -5.11 -11.08 2.10
CA HIS A 55 -6.52 -10.82 2.42
C HIS A 55 -6.80 -10.92 3.91
N HIS A 56 -6.20 -11.90 4.59
CA HIS A 56 -6.30 -12.09 6.04
C HIS A 56 -4.92 -12.10 6.70
N ALA A 57 -4.88 -11.84 8.00
CA ALA A 57 -3.62 -11.83 8.75
C ALA A 57 -2.89 -13.17 8.74
N SER A 58 -3.62 -14.29 8.68
CA SER A 58 -3.08 -15.66 8.63
C SER A 58 -2.52 -16.05 7.26
N ASP A 59 -2.88 -15.33 6.21
CA ASP A 59 -2.52 -15.70 4.83
C ASP A 59 -1.05 -15.38 4.55
N PRO A 60 -0.41 -16.12 3.62
CA PRO A 60 0.89 -15.71 3.11
C PRO A 60 0.76 -14.44 2.26
N TYR A 61 1.80 -13.60 2.28
CA TYR A 61 1.89 -12.46 1.39
C TYR A 61 2.07 -12.90 -0.06
N HIS A 62 1.40 -12.22 -1.00
CA HIS A 62 1.67 -12.32 -2.42
C HIS A 62 2.11 -10.97 -3.00
N ASN A 63 2.93 -11.04 -4.05
CA ASN A 63 3.32 -9.86 -4.82
C ASN A 63 2.08 -9.22 -5.46
N HIS A 64 1.88 -7.93 -5.24
CA HIS A 64 0.77 -7.18 -5.83
C HIS A 64 1.25 -6.26 -6.95
N ALA A 65 2.21 -5.37 -6.66
CA ALA A 65 2.65 -4.36 -7.62
C ALA A 65 4.05 -3.84 -7.31
N ARG A 66 4.58 -3.03 -8.23
CA ARG A 66 5.79 -2.22 -8.06
C ARG A 66 5.50 -0.80 -8.49
N CYS A 67 5.98 0.18 -7.73
CA CYS A 67 5.84 1.60 -8.07
C CYS A 67 7.04 2.42 -7.57
N GLY A 68 7.11 3.71 -7.93
CA GLY A 68 8.25 4.57 -7.59
C GLY A 68 8.11 5.44 -6.35
N SER A 69 7.01 5.35 -5.58
CA SER A 69 6.87 6.16 -4.35
C SER A 69 5.80 5.64 -3.40
N LEU A 70 5.89 6.00 -2.12
CA LEU A 70 4.89 5.66 -1.10
C LEU A 70 3.51 6.23 -1.47
N LYS A 71 3.48 7.48 -1.97
CA LYS A 71 2.25 8.13 -2.39
C LYS A 71 1.54 7.35 -3.51
N LYS A 72 2.28 6.83 -4.49
CA LYS A 72 1.69 6.00 -5.55
C LYS A 72 1.22 4.66 -4.99
N ALA A 73 1.99 4.03 -4.11
CA ALA A 73 1.62 2.80 -3.43
C ALA A 73 0.27 2.94 -2.69
N ILE A 74 0.12 3.97 -1.86
CA ILE A 74 -1.11 4.26 -1.12
C ILE A 74 -2.31 4.47 -2.06
N ARG A 75 -2.11 5.19 -3.17
CA ARG A 75 -3.17 5.40 -4.17
C ARG A 75 -3.60 4.08 -4.82
N ASP A 76 -2.64 3.20 -5.12
CA ASP A 76 -2.90 1.91 -5.74
C ASP A 76 -3.64 0.99 -4.75
N ILE A 77 -3.29 1.01 -3.45
CA ILE A 77 -4.03 0.34 -2.37
C ILE A 77 -5.48 0.83 -2.28
N LYS A 78 -5.72 2.15 -2.22
CA LYS A 78 -7.08 2.71 -2.17
C LYS A 78 -7.89 2.33 -3.42
N SER A 79 -7.23 2.21 -4.58
CA SER A 79 -7.87 1.75 -5.82
C SER A 79 -8.24 0.26 -5.75
N HIS A 80 -7.39 -0.57 -5.18
CA HIS A 80 -7.68 -1.97 -4.94
C HIS A 80 -8.85 -2.15 -3.98
N ASP A 81 -8.89 -1.38 -2.90
CA ASP A 81 -10.01 -1.41 -1.96
C ASP A 81 -11.33 -1.01 -2.63
N ALA A 82 -11.32 0.05 -3.45
CA ALA A 82 -12.50 0.44 -4.22
C ALA A 82 -12.97 -0.68 -5.16
N PHE A 83 -12.05 -1.37 -5.84
CA PHE A 83 -12.38 -2.54 -6.66
C PHE A 83 -12.97 -3.69 -5.83
N GLN A 84 -12.36 -4.01 -4.68
CA GLN A 84 -12.81 -5.07 -3.79
C GLN A 84 -14.21 -4.78 -3.23
N LEU A 85 -14.45 -3.55 -2.77
CA LEU A 85 -15.75 -3.09 -2.25
C LEU A 85 -16.83 -3.00 -3.35
N ASN A 86 -16.43 -2.76 -4.60
CA ASN A 86 -17.32 -2.78 -5.77
C ASN A 86 -17.61 -4.21 -6.28
N GLY A 87 -17.40 -5.24 -5.44
CA GLY A 87 -17.63 -6.63 -5.81
C GLY A 87 -16.69 -7.12 -6.93
N ARG A 88 -15.45 -6.62 -6.95
CA ARG A 88 -14.43 -6.96 -7.95
C ARG A 88 -14.82 -6.64 -9.40
N LYS A 89 -15.65 -5.61 -9.57
CA LYS A 89 -15.96 -5.04 -10.88
C LYS A 89 -15.01 -3.87 -11.18
N PRO A 90 -14.51 -3.73 -12.42
CA PRO A 90 -13.64 -2.62 -12.79
C PRO A 90 -14.20 -1.26 -12.38
N VAL A 91 -13.41 -0.47 -11.68
CA VAL A 91 -13.76 0.91 -11.32
C VAL A 91 -13.13 1.82 -12.37
N TYR A 92 -13.92 2.26 -13.34
CA TYR A 92 -13.46 3.21 -14.36
C TYR A 92 -13.37 4.61 -13.75
N ARG A 93 -12.16 5.15 -13.61
CA ARG A 93 -12.00 6.57 -13.30
C ARG A 93 -12.40 7.37 -14.53
N ARG A 94 -13.40 8.25 -14.40
CA ARG A 94 -13.66 9.29 -15.42
C ARG A 94 -12.43 10.21 -15.48
N ARG A 95 -11.95 10.47 -16.69
CA ARG A 95 -10.84 11.38 -16.96
C ARG A 95 -11.21 12.81 -16.60
#